data_AF-A0A848Q7W5-F1
#
_entry.id   AF-A0A848Q7W5-F1
#
_cell.length_a   1.000
_cell.length_b   1.000
_cell.length_c   1.000
_cell.angle_alpha   90.00
_cell.angle_beta   90.00
_cell.angle_gamma   90.00
#
_symmetry.space_group_name_H-M   'P 1'
#
loop_
_entity.id
_entity.type
_entity.pdbx_description
1 polymer ?
#
loop_
_entity_poly.entity_id
_entity_poly.type
_entity_poly.pdbx_seq_one_letter_code
_entity_poly.pdbx_strand_id
1 'polypeptide(L)'
;MDFFKKLLDYYHLSNEDYETMTRPLSFDDIRYDRSVTNLEPLVTRIRKAINNKEKIIVYGDYDCDGIMSVSIIVKLFELIDYSIGYYVPSRYLDGYGLNVKRVEEIAEKGYTLIITVDNGISAF
;
A
#
# COMPACT_ATOMS: atom_id res chain seq x y z
N MET A 1 -37.28 10.73 -22.00
CA MET A 1 -36.15 9.86 -21.62
C MET A 1 -35.62 10.37 -20.29
N ASP A 2 -35.65 9.52 -19.26
CA ASP A 2 -35.24 9.82 -17.89
C ASP A 2 -33.77 10.30 -17.81
N PHE A 3 -33.47 11.27 -16.94
CA PHE A 3 -32.13 11.86 -16.79
C PHE A 3 -31.13 10.80 -16.32
N PHE A 4 -31.54 9.95 -15.39
CA PHE A 4 -30.69 8.87 -14.88
C PHE A 4 -30.28 7.90 -16.00
N LYS A 5 -31.22 7.49 -16.86
CA LYS A 5 -30.92 6.66 -18.03
C LYS A 5 -29.90 7.32 -18.97
N LYS A 6 -30.01 8.63 -19.22
CA LYS A 6 -29.02 9.34 -20.05
C LYS A 6 -27.63 9.35 -19.42
N LEU A 7 -27.54 9.44 -18.09
CA LEU A 7 -26.28 9.38 -17.37
C LEU A 7 -25.62 8.01 -17.54
N LEU A 8 -26.38 6.94 -17.34
CA LEU A 8 -25.90 5.56 -17.52
C LEU A 8 -25.43 5.31 -18.96
N ASP A 9 -26.24 5.71 -19.95
CA ASP A 9 -25.89 5.58 -21.37
C ASP A 9 -24.60 6.36 -21.72
N TYR A 10 -24.40 7.55 -21.14
CA TYR A 10 -23.19 8.37 -21.35
C TYR A 10 -21.93 7.72 -20.80
N TYR A 11 -22.00 7.12 -19.61
CA TYR A 11 -20.86 6.41 -18.99
C TYR A 11 -20.72 4.96 -19.46
N HIS A 12 -21.57 4.50 -20.37
CA HIS A 12 -21.63 3.11 -20.84
C HIS A 12 -21.86 2.10 -19.69
N LEU A 13 -22.70 2.47 -18.73
CA LEU A 13 -23.03 1.64 -17.58
C LEU A 13 -24.43 1.05 -17.72
N SER A 14 -24.61 -0.19 -17.28
CA SER A 14 -25.93 -0.77 -17.01
C SER A 14 -26.47 -0.32 -15.64
N ASN A 15 -27.75 -0.57 -15.39
CA ASN A 15 -28.31 -0.37 -14.04
C ASN A 15 -27.60 -1.29 -13.01
N GLU A 16 -27.22 -2.50 -13.42
CA GLU A 16 -26.52 -3.47 -12.56
C GLU A 16 -25.11 -2.99 -12.20
N ASP A 17 -24.40 -2.36 -13.15
CA ASP A 17 -23.10 -1.73 -12.88
C ASP A 17 -23.25 -0.61 -11.84
N TYR A 18 -24.27 0.25 -12.01
CA TYR A 18 -24.54 1.33 -11.07
C TYR A 18 -24.85 0.79 -9.66
N GLU A 19 -25.72 -0.20 -9.54
CA GLU A 19 -26.05 -0.82 -8.25
C GLU A 19 -24.81 -1.44 -7.60
N THR A 20 -23.98 -2.11 -8.40
CA THR A 20 -22.72 -2.72 -7.93
C THR A 20 -21.71 -1.67 -7.45
N MET A 21 -21.61 -0.53 -8.14
CA MET A 21 -20.66 0.55 -7.78
C MET A 21 -21.13 1.40 -6.59
N THR A 22 -22.44 1.42 -6.31
CA THR A 22 -23.03 2.33 -5.30
C THR A 22 -23.54 1.61 -4.06
N ARG A 23 -23.65 0.28 -4.08
CA ARG A 23 -23.96 -0.48 -2.86
C ARG A 23 -22.88 -0.27 -1.80
N PRO A 24 -23.23 -0.41 -0.50
CA PRO A 24 -22.24 -0.44 0.56
C PRO A 24 -21.17 -1.52 0.31
N LEU A 25 -19.92 -1.18 0.60
CA LEU A 25 -18.79 -2.11 0.53
C LEU A 25 -18.84 -3.10 1.70
N SER A 26 -18.44 -4.34 1.43
CA SER A 26 -18.24 -5.39 2.44
C SER A 26 -16.80 -5.94 2.37
N PHE A 27 -16.44 -6.79 3.34
CA PHE A 27 -15.14 -7.47 3.31
C PHE A 27 -14.98 -8.42 2.11
N ASP A 28 -16.07 -8.89 1.51
CA ASP A 28 -16.03 -9.75 0.32
C ASP A 28 -15.57 -8.97 -0.92
N ASP A 29 -15.64 -7.63 -0.88
CA ASP A 29 -15.13 -6.74 -1.94
C ASP A 29 -13.61 -6.56 -1.89
N ILE A 30 -12.99 -6.90 -0.75
CA ILE A 30 -11.55 -6.94 -0.66
C ILE A 30 -11.10 -8.14 -1.49
N ARG A 31 -10.58 -7.86 -2.68
CA ARG A 31 -9.97 -8.86 -3.54
C ARG A 31 -8.74 -9.43 -2.83
N TYR A 32 -8.92 -10.55 -2.11
CA TYR A 32 -7.80 -11.39 -1.71
C TYR A 32 -7.36 -12.21 -2.92
N ASP A 33 -6.77 -11.51 -3.88
CA ASP A 33 -6.34 -12.09 -5.13
C ASP A 33 -4.95 -12.71 -4.93
N ARG A 34 -4.89 -14.02 -4.71
CA ARG A 34 -3.64 -14.77 -4.68
C ARG A 34 -2.90 -14.75 -6.02
N SER A 35 -3.53 -14.26 -7.10
CA SER A 35 -2.88 -14.05 -8.40
C SER A 35 -2.09 -12.73 -8.47
N VAL A 36 -2.10 -11.90 -7.43
CA VAL A 36 -1.17 -10.77 -7.31
C VAL A 36 0.25 -11.29 -7.46
N THR A 37 0.89 -10.90 -8.56
CA THR A 37 2.24 -11.30 -8.91
C THR A 37 3.18 -11.04 -7.74
N ASN A 38 3.98 -12.05 -7.38
CA ASN A 38 4.98 -12.01 -6.30
C ASN A 38 4.46 -11.86 -4.86
N LEU A 39 3.17 -12.09 -4.59
CA LEU A 39 2.64 -12.08 -3.23
C LEU A 39 3.32 -13.14 -2.33
N GLU A 40 3.45 -14.38 -2.81
CA GLU A 40 4.08 -15.47 -2.03
C GLU A 40 5.57 -15.19 -1.71
N PRO A 41 6.42 -14.76 -2.68
CA PRO A 41 7.77 -14.27 -2.38
C PRO A 41 7.82 -13.14 -1.34
N LEU A 42 6.92 -12.15 -1.43
CA LEU A 42 6.84 -11.04 -0.48
C LEU A 42 6.55 -11.53 0.93
N VAL A 43 5.50 -12.34 1.10
CA VAL A 43 5.12 -12.92 2.40
C VAL A 43 6.26 -13.76 2.97
N THR A 44 6.93 -14.54 2.12
CA THR A 44 8.11 -15.34 2.52
C THR A 44 9.26 -14.46 3.02
N ARG A 45 9.56 -13.35 2.34
CA ARG A 45 10.61 -12.41 2.75
C ARG A 45 10.31 -11.73 4.08
N ILE A 46 9.04 -11.33 4.30
CA ILE A 46 8.59 -10.71 5.56
C ILE A 46 8.68 -11.72 6.71
N ARG A 47 8.18 -12.94 6.52
CA ARG A 47 8.30 -14.02 7.53
C ARG A 47 9.75 -14.30 7.90
N LYS A 48 10.65 -14.32 6.91
CA LYS A 48 12.09 -14.48 7.14
C LYS A 48 12.65 -13.33 7.99
N ALA A 49 12.29 -12.08 7.70
CA ALA A 49 12.71 -10.92 8.51
C ALA A 49 12.24 -11.05 9.96
N ILE A 50 10.98 -11.40 10.18
CA ILE A 50 10.40 -11.59 11.51
C ILE A 50 11.14 -12.69 12.28
N ASN A 51 11.34 -13.86 11.66
CA ASN A 51 12.05 -14.99 12.28
C ASN A 51 13.49 -14.64 12.65
N ASN A 52 14.15 -13.81 11.84
CA ASN A 52 15.52 -13.35 12.06
C ASN A 52 15.61 -12.12 12.98
N LYS A 53 14.47 -11.59 13.45
CA LYS A 53 14.40 -10.35 14.25
C LYS A 53 15.04 -9.15 13.55
N GLU A 54 14.90 -9.08 12.22
CA GLU A 54 15.40 -7.99 11.39
C GLU A 54 14.68 -6.66 11.71
N LYS A 55 15.38 -5.53 11.66
CA LYS A 55 14.71 -4.22 11.75
C LYS A 55 14.04 -3.91 10.42
N ILE A 56 12.71 -3.85 10.43
CA ILE A 56 11.86 -3.57 9.27
C ILE A 56 11.40 -2.12 9.33
N ILE A 57 11.35 -1.44 8.18
CA ILE A 57 10.71 -0.13 8.02
C ILE A 57 9.73 -0.15 6.85
N VAL A 58 8.56 0.46 7.03
CA VAL A 58 7.65 0.77 5.92
C VAL A 58 7.92 2.17 5.38
N TYR A 59 8.02 2.33 4.06
CA TYR A 59 8.25 3.60 3.39
C TYR A 59 7.05 3.92 2.50
N GLY A 60 6.23 4.88 2.90
CA GLY A 60 5.02 5.28 2.17
C GLY A 60 5.22 6.44 1.21
N ASP A 61 4.12 6.92 0.64
CA ASP A 61 4.05 8.22 -0.02
C ASP A 61 3.32 9.27 0.86
N TYR A 62 3.44 10.54 0.51
CA TYR A 62 2.94 11.66 1.30
C TYR A 62 1.45 11.97 1.13
N ASP A 63 0.77 11.32 0.19
CA ASP A 63 -0.65 11.54 -0.04
C ASP A 63 -1.54 10.63 0.81
N CYS A 64 -2.86 10.72 0.59
CA CYS A 64 -3.83 9.97 1.39
C CYS A 64 -3.64 8.45 1.28
N ASP A 65 -3.35 7.94 0.08
CA ASP A 65 -3.22 6.50 -0.16
C ASP A 65 -1.93 5.96 0.45
N GLY A 66 -0.82 6.70 0.29
CA GLY A 66 0.46 6.39 0.91
C GLY A 66 0.42 6.38 2.44
N ILE A 67 -0.19 7.40 3.05
CA ILE A 67 -0.33 7.50 4.51
C ILE A 67 -1.26 6.39 5.05
N MET A 68 -2.36 6.11 4.35
CA MET A 68 -3.28 5.04 4.74
C MET A 68 -2.61 3.67 4.64
N SER A 69 -1.86 3.42 3.57
CA SER A 69 -1.10 2.20 3.37
C SER A 69 -0.04 1.98 4.46
N VAL A 70 0.71 3.01 4.83
CA VAL A 70 1.65 2.95 5.96
C VAL A 70 0.92 2.59 7.25
N SER A 71 -0.22 3.24 7.52
CA SER A 71 -1.00 3.02 8.73
C SER A 71 -1.52 1.58 8.82
N ILE A 72 -1.99 1.01 7.71
CA ILE A 72 -2.45 -0.40 7.63
C ILE A 72 -1.31 -1.36 7.97
N ILE A 73 -0.12 -1.15 7.37
CA ILE A 73 1.03 -2.02 7.62
C ILE A 73 1.53 -1.89 9.06
N VAL A 74 1.67 -0.67 9.59
CA VAL A 74 2.04 -0.46 11.00
C VAL A 74 1.04 -1.17 11.91
N LYS A 75 -0.26 -1.04 11.65
CA LYS A 75 -1.28 -1.68 12.47
C LYS A 75 -1.23 -3.21 12.40
N LEU A 76 -0.96 -3.77 11.23
CA LEU A 76 -0.74 -5.21 11.06
C LEU A 76 0.42 -5.71 11.93
N PHE A 77 1.55 -4.99 11.91
CA PHE A 77 2.74 -5.36 12.68
C PHE A 77 2.52 -5.20 14.20
N GLU A 78 1.73 -4.20 14.64
CA GLU A 78 1.27 -4.11 16.03
C GLU A 78 0.43 -5.31 16.46
N LEU A 79 -0.48 -5.80 15.61
CA LEU A 79 -1.36 -6.95 15.91
C LEU A 79 -0.59 -8.26 16.12
N ILE A 80 0.61 -8.37 15.54
CA ILE A 80 1.49 -9.55 15.69
C ILE A 80 2.64 -9.30 16.68
N ASP A 81 2.57 -8.21 17.47
CA ASP A 81 3.56 -7.83 18.48
C ASP A 81 4.99 -7.73 17.93
N TYR A 82 5.15 -7.13 16.74
CA TYR A 82 6.43 -6.94 16.08
C TYR A 82 6.68 -5.47 15.76
N SER A 83 7.66 -4.85 16.42
CA SER A 83 7.98 -3.44 16.21
C SER A 83 8.64 -3.19 14.85
N ILE A 84 8.10 -2.23 14.10
CA ILE A 84 8.69 -1.73 12.85
C ILE A 84 8.87 -0.22 12.90
N GLY A 85 9.77 0.31 12.06
CA GLY A 85 9.80 1.74 11.75
C GLY A 85 8.79 2.10 10.66
N TYR A 86 8.55 3.39 10.48
CA TYR A 86 7.85 3.92 9.32
C TYR A 86 8.53 5.22 8.85
N TYR A 87 8.37 5.52 7.56
CA TYR A 87 8.77 6.79 6.97
C TYR A 87 7.73 7.24 5.95
N VAL A 88 7.30 8.49 6.06
CA VAL A 88 6.47 9.17 5.06
C VAL A 88 7.30 10.33 4.52
N PRO A 89 7.65 10.33 3.22
CA PRO A 89 8.50 11.37 2.64
C PRO A 89 7.78 12.71 2.62
N SER A 90 8.55 13.78 2.50
CA SER A 90 8.03 15.10 2.15
C SER A 90 8.30 15.37 0.67
N ARG A 91 7.25 15.64 -0.11
CA ARG A 91 7.40 15.98 -1.54
C ARG A 91 8.38 17.14 -1.80
N TYR A 92 8.48 18.07 -0.85
CA TYR A 92 9.31 19.26 -0.97
C TYR A 92 10.77 19.03 -0.57
N LEU A 93 11.02 18.11 0.37
CA LEU A 93 12.36 17.86 0.90
C LEU A 93 13.02 16.64 0.25
N ASP A 94 12.23 15.60 -0.01
CA ASP A 94 12.69 14.29 -0.48
C ASP A 94 12.46 14.08 -1.98
N GLY A 95 11.60 14.90 -2.60
CA GLY A 95 11.11 14.66 -3.95
C GLY A 95 10.06 13.55 -3.98
N TYR A 96 9.99 12.81 -5.08
CA TYR A 96 8.99 11.74 -5.28
C TYR A 96 9.58 10.36 -4.99
N GLY A 97 8.88 9.59 -4.16
CA GLY A 97 9.19 8.18 -3.91
C GLY A 97 10.46 7.91 -3.10
N LEU A 98 10.97 6.68 -3.23
CA LEU A 98 12.19 6.23 -2.58
C LEU A 98 13.41 6.87 -3.23
N ASN A 99 14.36 7.35 -2.42
CA ASN A 99 15.61 7.93 -2.91
C ASN A 99 16.82 7.41 -2.15
N VAL A 100 17.99 7.49 -2.79
CA VAL A 100 19.26 6.94 -2.29
C VAL A 100 19.61 7.48 -0.91
N LYS A 101 19.53 8.80 -0.72
CA LYS A 101 19.85 9.44 0.56
C LYS A 101 19.03 8.85 1.71
N ARG A 102 17.72 8.65 1.52
CA ARG A 102 16.86 8.06 2.55
C ARG A 102 17.17 6.60 2.78
N VAL A 103 17.47 5.83 1.73
CA VAL A 103 17.90 4.44 1.88
C VAL A 103 19.18 4.33 2.70
N GLU A 104 20.16 5.20 2.46
CA GLU A 104 21.41 5.27 3.23
C GLU A 104 21.14 5.59 4.71
N GLU A 105 20.37 6.63 5.00
CA GLU A 105 20.01 7.00 6.39
C GLU A 105 19.22 5.88 7.11
N ILE A 106 18.37 5.16 6.38
CA ILE A 106 17.63 4.02 6.89
C ILE A 106 18.59 2.86 7.21
N ALA A 107 19.54 2.57 6.31
CA ALA A 107 20.55 1.54 6.52
C ALA A 107 21.46 1.86 7.72
N GLU A 108 21.88 3.12 7.86
CA GLU A 108 22.67 3.60 9.01
C GLU A 108 21.94 3.42 10.35
N LYS A 109 20.60 3.53 10.36
CA LYS A 109 19.77 3.24 11.54
C LYS A 109 19.62 1.73 11.82
N GLY A 110 20.26 0.88 11.02
CA GLY A 110 20.29 -0.57 11.16
C GLY A 110 19.05 -1.28 10.63
N TYR A 111 18.21 -0.64 9.82
CA TYR A 111 17.11 -1.31 9.14
C TYR A 111 17.66 -2.20 8.01
N THR A 112 17.16 -3.42 7.91
CA THR A 112 17.64 -4.44 6.94
C THR A 112 16.56 -4.85 5.94
N LEU A 113 15.33 -4.35 6.11
CA LEU A 113 14.23 -4.53 5.17
C LEU A 113 13.42 -3.24 5.07
N ILE A 114 13.29 -2.73 3.85
CA ILE A 114 12.36 -1.64 3.49
C ILE A 114 11.17 -2.27 2.78
N ILE A 115 9.96 -1.94 3.23
CA ILE A 115 8.70 -2.27 2.56
C ILE A 115 8.15 -0.98 2.00
N THR A 116 8.16 -0.80 0.67
CA THR A 116 7.53 0.37 0.06
C THR A 116 6.03 0.15 -0.10
N VAL A 117 5.23 1.19 0.12
CA VAL A 117 3.80 1.22 -0.17
C VAL A 117 3.46 2.50 -0.92
N ASP A 118 2.59 2.40 -1.92
CA ASP A 118 2.21 3.52 -2.81
C ASP A 118 3.41 4.20 -3.53
N ASN A 119 4.56 3.52 -3.62
CA ASN A 119 5.72 3.97 -4.39
C ASN A 119 6.71 2.83 -4.70
N GLY A 120 7.78 3.18 -5.43
CA GLY A 120 8.97 2.33 -5.60
C GLY A 120 9.07 1.62 -6.96
N ILE A 121 7.99 1.52 -7.74
CA ILE A 121 8.01 0.80 -9.03
C ILE A 121 8.92 1.45 -10.09
N SER A 122 9.19 2.75 -9.95
CA SER A 122 10.08 3.52 -10.83
C SER A 122 11.39 3.93 -10.15
N ALA A 123 11.72 3.38 -8.97
CA ALA A 123 12.92 3.71 -8.22
C ALA A 123 14.07 2.74 -8.59
N PHE A 124 14.66 2.97 -9.77
CA PHE A 124 15.80 2.21 -10.30
C PHE A 124 17.13 2.91 -10.05
#